data_AF-A0A2U3N0K8-F1
#
_entry.id   AF-A0A2U3N0K8-F1
#
_cell.length_a   1.000
_cell.length_b   1.000
_cell.length_c   1.000
_cell.angle_alpha   90.00
_cell.angle_beta   90.00
_cell.angle_gamma   90.00
#
_symmetry.space_group_name_H-M   'P 1'
#
loop_
_entity.id
_entity.type
_entity.pdbx_description
1 polymer ?
#
loop_
_entity_poly.entity_id
_entity_poly.type
_entity_poly.pdbx_seq_one_letter_code
_entity_poly.pdbx_strand_id
1 'polypeptide(L)'
;MWAVISLGIATGGLFPIALILPIEFASSTQLATRLSGITQSFGYLLAGIMPWVGGIIIDKFCSMVGLTSLTMLMALGLGITSYHMKYMFSQYSNV
;
A
#
# COMPACT_ATOMS: atom_id res chain seq x y z
N MET A 1 5.81 21.68 2.86
CA MET A 1 6.91 21.15 2.01
C MET A 1 7.35 19.75 2.44
N TRP A 2 7.75 19.53 3.69
CA TRP A 2 8.21 18.21 4.17
C TRP A 2 7.22 17.06 3.94
N ALA A 3 5.92 17.28 4.13
CA ALA A 3 4.89 16.26 3.87
C ALA A 3 4.84 15.84 2.40
N VAL A 4 4.96 16.78 1.46
CA VAL A 4 4.93 16.50 0.00
C VAL A 4 6.18 15.73 -0.41
N ILE A 5 7.35 16.11 0.11
CA ILE A 5 8.62 15.40 -0.13
C ILE A 5 8.53 13.97 0.42
N SER A 6 8.04 13.81 1.65
CA SER A 6 7.89 12.49 2.28
C SER A 6 6.91 11.60 1.52
N LEU A 7 5.78 12.16 1.06
CA LEU A 7 4.83 11.45 0.21
C LEU A 7 5.47 11.06 -1.12
N GLY A 8 6.18 11.96 -1.79
CA GLY A 8 6.87 11.68 -3.05
C GLY A 8 7.91 10.55 -2.92
N ILE A 9 8.70 10.55 -1.84
CA ILE A 9 9.66 9.47 -1.55
C ILE A 9 8.92 8.16 -1.27
N ALA A 10 7.88 8.19 -0.43
CA ALA A 10 7.12 6.99 -0.07
C ALA A 10 6.42 6.38 -1.29
N THR A 11 5.66 7.17 -2.05
CA THR A 11 4.94 6.67 -3.24
C THR A 11 5.89 6.31 -4.38
N GLY A 12 6.94 7.11 -4.59
CA GLY A 12 7.93 6.89 -5.64
C GLY A 12 8.83 5.69 -5.39
N GLY A 13 9.15 5.38 -4.12
CA GLY A 13 9.93 4.20 -3.75
C GLY A 13 9.09 2.91 -3.66
N LEU A 14 7.86 2.99 -3.15
CA LEU A 14 6.98 1.82 -3.03
C LEU A 14 6.57 1.25 -4.40
N PHE A 15 6.40 2.11 -5.41
CA PHE A 15 6.00 1.69 -6.75
C PHE A 15 6.98 0.70 -7.42
N PRO A 16 8.28 1.01 -7.60
CA PRO A 16 9.23 0.07 -8.18
C PRO A 16 9.44 -1.17 -7.29
N ILE A 17 9.37 -1.04 -5.97
CA ILE A 17 9.42 -2.18 -5.05
C ILE A 17 8.21 -3.12 -5.27
N ALA A 18 7.03 -2.59 -5.53
CA ALA A 18 5.86 -3.41 -5.85
C ALA A 18 6.01 -4.13 -7.20
N LEU A 19 6.79 -3.59 -8.15
CA LEU A 19 7.04 -4.22 -9.44
C LEU A 19 8.20 -5.22 -9.43
N ILE A 20 9.20 -5.05 -8.55
CA ILE A 20 10.31 -6.02 -8.42
C ILE A 20 9.84 -7.32 -7.76
N LEU A 21 8.88 -7.24 -6.82
CA LEU A 21 8.46 -8.39 -6.04
C LEU A 21 7.88 -9.54 -6.92
N PRO A 22 6.98 -9.30 -7.89
CA PRO A 22 6.53 -10.35 -8.81
C PRO A 22 7.64 -10.93 -9.70
N ILE A 23 8.68 -10.15 -10.00
CA ILE A 23 9.80 -10.60 -10.83
C ILE A 23 10.65 -11.62 -10.06
N GLU A 24 10.89 -11.37 -8.76
CA GLU A 24 11.66 -12.27 -7.90
C GLU A 24 11.01 -13.65 -7.72
N PHE A 25 9.68 -13.73 -7.69
CA PHE A 25 8.94 -14.98 -7.42
C PHE A 25 8.39 -15.68 -8.66
N ALA A 26 8.39 -15.04 -9.83
CA ALA A 26 7.81 -15.63 -11.04
C ALA A 26 8.82 -16.47 -11.83
N SER A 27 8.36 -17.62 -12.32
CA SER A 27 9.16 -18.54 -13.17
C SER A 27 9.34 -18.06 -14.62
N SER A 28 8.64 -17.01 -15.03
CA SER A 28 8.75 -16.43 -16.37
C SER A 28 8.35 -14.96 -16.40
N THR A 29 8.88 -14.22 -17.38
CA THR A 29 8.56 -12.79 -17.60
C THR A 29 7.06 -12.57 -17.84
N GLN A 30 6.40 -13.49 -18.53
CA GLN A 30 4.96 -13.42 -18.78
C GLN A 30 4.16 -13.53 -17.47
N LEU A 31 4.56 -14.43 -16.57
CA LEU A 31 3.92 -14.60 -15.27
C LEU A 31 4.18 -13.40 -14.36
N ALA A 32 5.41 -12.89 -14.31
CA ALA A 32 5.77 -11.69 -13.57
C ALA A 32 4.89 -10.49 -13.98
N THR A 33 4.74 -10.27 -15.30
CA THR A 33 3.92 -9.19 -15.85
C THR A 33 2.45 -9.31 -15.44
N ARG A 34 1.90 -10.54 -15.48
CA ARG A 34 0.50 -10.79 -15.06
C ARG A 34 0.30 -10.54 -13.56
N LEU A 35 1.22 -11.00 -12.71
CA LEU A 35 1.17 -10.77 -11.26
C LEU A 35 1.31 -9.28 -10.90
N SER A 36 2.23 -8.57 -11.56
CA SER A 36 2.36 -7.11 -11.42
C SER A 36 1.08 -6.39 -11.81
N GLY A 37 0.48 -6.77 -12.95
CA GLY A 37 -0.79 -6.19 -13.41
C GLY A 37 -1.95 -6.40 -12.45
N ILE A 38 -2.08 -7.59 -11.85
CA ILE A 38 -3.13 -7.88 -10.85
C ILE A 38 -2.91 -7.04 -9.58
N THR A 39 -1.69 -7.04 -9.06
CA THR A 39 -1.32 -6.30 -7.85
C THR A 39 -1.60 -4.81 -8.01
N GLN A 40 -1.20 -4.26 -9.15
CA GLN A 40 -1.35 -2.84 -9.47
C GLN A 40 -2.81 -2.47 -9.75
N SER A 41 -3.59 -3.34 -10.40
CA SER A 41 -5.02 -3.13 -10.61
C SER A 41 -5.77 -3.02 -9.29
N PHE A 42 -5.47 -3.90 -8.34
CA PHE A 42 -6.06 -3.83 -7.00
C PHE A 42 -5.65 -2.54 -6.26
N GLY A 43 -4.36 -2.18 -6.35
CA GLY A 43 -3.85 -0.93 -5.78
C GLY A 43 -4.56 0.31 -6.32
N TYR A 44 -4.81 0.38 -7.63
CA TYR A 44 -5.51 1.52 -8.23
C TYR A 44 -7.01 1.55 -7.91
N LEU A 45 -7.67 0.39 -7.84
CA LEU A 45 -9.07 0.32 -7.39
C LEU A 45 -9.22 0.88 -5.96
N LEU A 46 -8.34 0.46 -5.05
CA LEU A 46 -8.31 1.00 -3.70
C LEU A 46 -8.01 2.50 -3.71
N ALA A 47 -6.98 2.95 -4.45
CA ALA A 47 -6.62 4.36 -4.55
C ALA A 47 -7.79 5.23 -5.06
N GLY A 48 -8.63 4.72 -5.97
CA GLY A 48 -9.82 5.44 -6.44
C GLY A 48 -10.95 5.55 -5.40
N ILE A 49 -11.07 4.57 -4.50
CA ILE A 49 -12.09 4.56 -3.43
C ILE A 49 -11.67 5.45 -2.25
N MET A 50 -10.37 5.61 -2.00
CA MET A 50 -9.86 6.33 -0.83
C MET A 50 -10.27 7.80 -0.72
N PRO A 51 -10.36 8.60 -1.81
CA PRO A 51 -10.89 9.96 -1.73
C PRO A 51 -12.34 10.01 -1.25
N TRP A 52 -13.18 9.05 -1.65
CA TRP A 52 -14.56 8.97 -1.20
C TRP A 52 -14.66 8.64 0.30
N VAL A 53 -13.87 7.66 0.76
CA VAL A 53 -13.76 7.33 2.20
C VAL A 53 -13.23 8.51 2.99
N GLY A 54 -12.19 9.18 2.48
CA GLY A 54 -11.61 10.37 3.09
C GLY A 54 -12.60 11.52 3.20
N GLY A 55 -13.41 11.75 2.16
CA GLY A 55 -14.49 12.73 2.17
C GLY A 55 -15.49 12.47 3.30
N ILE A 56 -16.00 11.24 3.42
CA ILE A 56 -16.94 10.88 4.50
C ILE A 56 -16.34 11.09 5.89
N ILE A 57 -15.06 10.77 6.07
CA ILE A 57 -14.36 10.95 7.36
C ILE A 57 -14.18 12.45 7.66
N ILE A 58 -13.77 13.25 6.69
CA ILE A 58 -13.61 14.70 6.82
C ILE A 58 -14.96 15.42 7.04
N ASP A 59 -16.05 14.90 6.49
CA ASP A 59 -17.38 15.46 6.71
C ASP A 59 -17.88 15.18 8.13
N LYS A 60 -17.52 14.02 8.70
CA LYS A 60 -17.90 13.62 10.07
C LYS A 60 -17.00 14.24 11.15
N PHE A 61 -15.74 14.52 10.83
CA PHE A 61 -14.75 15.06 11.74
C PHE A 61 -14.17 16.34 11.14
N CYS A 62 -14.15 17.47 11.87
CA CYS A 62 -13.52 18.71 11.41
C CYS A 62 -12.18 18.46 10.68
N SER A 63 -11.94 19.17 9.57
CA SER A 63 -10.89 18.89 8.56
C SER A 63 -9.57 18.33 9.09
N MET A 64 -8.98 18.94 10.13
CA MET A 64 -7.70 18.48 10.70
C MET A 64 -7.81 17.12 11.39
N VAL A 65 -8.87 16.89 12.18
CA VAL A 65 -9.13 15.62 12.87
C VAL A 65 -9.52 14.54 11.86
N GLY A 66 -10.29 14.88 10.83
CA GLY A 66 -10.63 13.97 9.73
C GLY A 66 -9.40 13.51 8.95
N LEU A 67 -8.50 14.42 8.61
CA LEU A 67 -7.27 14.08 7.90
C LEU A 67 -6.33 13.21 8.77
N THR A 68 -6.16 13.55 10.04
CA THR A 68 -5.33 12.76 10.97
C THR A 68 -5.92 11.37 11.24
N SER A 69 -7.24 11.25 11.39
CA SER A 69 -7.88 9.94 11.57
C SER A 69 -7.74 9.05 10.33
N LEU A 70 -7.86 9.63 9.12
CA LEU A 70 -7.62 8.92 7.87
C LEU A 70 -6.18 8.41 7.76
N THR A 71 -5.17 9.24 8.08
CA THR A 71 -3.76 8.81 8.02
C THR A 71 -3.43 7.75 9.07
N MET A 72 -4.02 7.83 10.27
CA MET A 72 -3.89 6.79 11.30
C MET A 72 -4.51 5.46 10.84
N LEU A 73 -5.69 5.48 10.22
CA LEU A 73 -6.32 4.29 9.66
C LEU A 73 -5.43 3.64 8.58
N MET A 74 -4.84 4.43 7.70
CA MET A 74 -3.90 3.93 6.69
C MET A 74 -2.63 3.34 7.32
N ALA A 75 -2.06 4.01 8.32
CA ALA A 75 -0.88 3.53 9.03
C ALA A 75 -1.15 2.19 9.76
N LEU A 76 -2.33 2.04 10.37
CA LEU A 76 -2.75 0.79 11.00
C LEU A 76 -2.91 -0.33 9.97
N GLY A 77 -3.56 -0.05 8.84
CA GLY A 77 -3.69 -1.02 7.75
C GLY A 77 -2.34 -1.54 7.27
N LEU A 78 -1.39 -0.62 7.01
CA LEU A 78 -0.02 -0.98 6.63
C LEU A 78 0.72 -1.75 7.72
N GLY A 79 0.55 -1.37 8.99
CA GLY A 79 1.15 -2.06 10.13
C GLY A 79 0.68 -3.52 10.25
N ILE A 80 -0.63 -3.76 10.08
CA ILE A 80 -1.22 -5.10 10.09
C ILE A 80 -0.68 -5.94 8.95
N THR A 81 -0.68 -5.42 7.71
CA THR A 81 -0.15 -6.17 6.55
C THR A 81 1.33 -6.47 6.69
N SER A 82 2.11 -5.53 7.24
CA SER A 82 3.54 -5.71 7.51
C SER A 82 3.80 -6.79 8.55
N TYR A 83 3.01 -6.82 9.63
CA TYR A 83 3.08 -7.86 10.64
C TYR A 83 2.72 -9.24 10.06
N HIS A 84 1.67 -9.30 9.24
CA HIS A 84 1.24 -10.54 8.59
C HIS A 84 2.30 -11.09 7.63
N MET A 85 2.94 -10.22 6.83
CA MET A 85 4.08 -10.60 5.99
C MET A 85 5.23 -11.17 6.82
N LYS A 86 5.62 -10.50 7.92
CA LYS A 86 6.68 -10.97 8.81
C LYS A 86 6.38 -12.38 9.36
N TYR A 87 5.13 -12.63 9.75
CA TYR A 87 4.70 -13.94 10.25
C TYR A 87 4.83 -15.03 9.18
N MET A 88 4.38 -14.76 7.94
CA MET A 88 4.52 -15.72 6.83
C MET A 88 5.98 -16.02 6.48
N PHE A 89 6.84 -15.00 6.37
CA PHE A 89 8.27 -15.20 6.09
C PHE A 89 8.99 -15.98 7.20
N SER A 90 8.61 -15.75 8.47
CA SER A 90 9.16 -16.51 9.59
C SER A 90 8.80 -17.99 9.56
N GLN A 91 7.68 -18.38 8.95
CA GLN A 91 7.39 -19.80 8.73
C GLN A 91 8.24 -20.40 7.60
N TYR A 92 8.44 -19.67 6.50
CA TYR A 92 9.18 -20.16 5.35
C TYR A 92 10.70 -20.24 5.57
N SER A 93 11.23 -19.49 6.53
CA SER A 93 12.66 -19.55 6.92
C SER A 93 13.01 -20.68 7.89
N ASN A 94 12.02 -21.38 8.46
CA ASN A 94 12.22 -22.47 9.44
C ASN A 94 11.98 -23.87 8.83
N VAL A 95 11.91 -23.95 7.50
CA VAL A 95 11.93 -25.18 6.68
C VAL A 95 13.13 -25.12 5.75
#